data_AF-A0A0F4IVV1-F1
#
_entry.id   AF-A0A0F4IVV1-F1
#
_cell.length_a   1.000
_cell.length_b   1.000
_cell.length_c   1.000
_cell.angle_alpha   90.00
_cell.angle_beta   90.00
_cell.angle_gamma   90.00
#
_symmetry.space_group_name_H-M   'P 1'
#
loop_
_entity.id
_entity.type
_entity.pdbx_description
1 polymer ?
#
loop_
_entity_poly.entity_id
_entity_poly.type
_entity_poly.pdbx_seq_one_letter_code
_entity_poly.pdbx_strand_id
1 'polypeptide(L)'
;MQTSDVAPDPNNADVDIDVYGWVLEHRTVDVDAVAAGTGHEADEVRRSVSRLRASRLLHVSPVDPTVAFAVAPDTAAEQLVAPLEAQIRDQQRAISGIREDLGRFLPHYLGRRSTGESLEVLESLEDVRGALNRASVNCTTEMISSQPGGGSRVPEAMQEALRRDETMLQRGISIRTLYHHTARFNGPSQAYVAAASVLGAQYRTAHELFGRLIAFDRELAFIPVS
;
A
#
# COMPACT_ATOMS: atom_id res chain seq x y z
N MET A 1 7.40 5.92 12.23
CA MET A 1 6.83 5.31 13.44
C MET A 1 6.81 3.81 13.19
N GLN A 2 7.76 3.10 13.81
CA GLN A 2 8.06 1.70 13.54
C GLN A 2 6.95 0.84 14.16
N THR A 3 6.12 0.23 13.32
CA THR A 3 5.27 -0.89 13.71
C THR A 3 6.19 -2.08 13.95
N SER A 4 6.58 -2.29 15.21
CA SER A 4 7.31 -3.49 15.60
C SER A 4 6.33 -4.66 15.54
N ASP A 5 6.54 -5.50 14.53
CA ASP A 5 5.93 -6.81 14.36
C ASP A 5 6.34 -7.69 15.55
N VAL A 6 5.46 -7.82 16.53
CA VAL A 6 5.61 -8.79 17.63
C VAL A 6 4.75 -9.98 17.26
N ALA A 7 5.27 -10.83 16.37
CA ALA A 7 4.79 -12.20 16.31
C ALA A 7 5.05 -12.83 17.70
N PRO A 8 4.04 -13.43 18.34
CA PRO A 8 4.23 -14.06 19.64
C PRO A 8 5.22 -15.23 19.49
N ASP A 9 6.32 -15.17 20.23
CA ASP A 9 7.24 -16.30 20.40
C ASP A 9 6.42 -17.50 20.95
N PRO A 10 6.37 -18.65 20.26
CA PRO A 10 5.50 -19.77 20.64
C PRO A 10 5.81 -20.32 22.05
N ASN A 11 7.05 -20.15 22.53
CA ASN A 11 7.44 -20.59 23.88
C ASN A 11 6.86 -19.69 25.01
N ASN A 12 6.30 -18.55 24.63
CA ASN A 12 5.78 -17.52 25.53
C ASN A 12 4.25 -17.60 25.68
N ALA A 13 3.59 -18.31 24.76
CA ALA A 13 2.15 -18.50 24.77
C ALA A 13 1.70 -19.41 25.92
N ASP A 14 2.49 -20.44 26.24
CA ASP A 14 2.19 -21.36 27.33
C ASP A 14 2.26 -20.65 28.70
N VAL A 15 3.30 -19.83 28.92
CA VAL A 15 3.42 -18.97 30.12
C VAL A 15 2.26 -17.99 30.22
N ASP A 16 1.85 -17.36 29.11
CA ASP A 16 0.73 -16.42 29.08
C ASP A 16 -0.60 -17.08 29.42
N ILE A 17 -0.84 -18.31 28.94
CA ILE A 17 -2.04 -19.09 29.26
C ILE A 17 -2.06 -19.48 30.74
N ASP A 18 -0.93 -19.95 31.28
CA ASP A 18 -0.84 -20.38 32.68
C ASP A 18 -1.01 -19.19 33.65
N VAL A 19 -0.38 -18.05 33.37
CA VAL A 19 -0.54 -16.83 34.16
C VAL A 19 -1.97 -16.30 34.06
N TYR A 20 -2.58 -16.32 32.86
CA TYR A 20 -3.98 -15.93 32.69
C TYR A 20 -4.92 -16.84 33.49
N GLY A 21 -4.71 -18.16 33.45
CA GLY A 21 -5.47 -19.15 34.21
C GLY A 21 -5.32 -18.96 35.72
N TRP A 22 -4.10 -18.71 36.19
CA TRP A 22 -3.83 -18.40 37.59
C TRP A 22 -4.62 -17.18 38.08
N VAL A 23 -4.59 -16.07 37.32
CA VAL A 23 -5.31 -14.84 37.71
C VAL A 23 -6.82 -15.05 37.67
N LEU A 24 -7.34 -15.86 36.75
CA LEU A 24 -8.75 -16.20 36.68
C LEU A 24 -9.24 -16.88 37.98
N GLU A 25 -8.42 -17.75 38.56
CA GLU A 25 -8.74 -18.49 39.78
C GLU A 25 -8.44 -17.71 41.07
N HIS A 26 -7.26 -17.08 41.16
CA HIS A 26 -6.70 -16.54 42.40
C HIS A 26 -6.80 -15.01 42.51
N ARG A 27 -7.12 -14.31 41.41
CA ARG A 27 -7.29 -12.85 41.34
C ARG A 27 -6.09 -12.03 41.83
N THR A 28 -4.89 -12.57 41.70
CA THR A 28 -3.63 -11.93 42.10
C THR A 28 -2.61 -11.97 40.98
N VAL A 29 -1.81 -10.91 40.87
CA VAL A 29 -0.64 -10.81 39.99
C VAL A 29 0.66 -10.65 40.77
N ASP A 30 0.64 -11.01 42.06
CA ASP A 30 1.84 -11.11 42.87
C ASP A 30 2.82 -12.10 42.22
N VAL A 31 3.97 -11.60 41.80
CA VAL A 31 4.90 -12.34 40.93
C VAL A 31 5.42 -13.59 41.63
N ASP A 32 5.70 -13.51 42.93
CA ASP A 32 6.26 -14.63 43.68
C ASP A 32 5.20 -15.72 43.89
N ALA A 33 3.96 -15.32 44.17
CA ALA A 33 2.83 -16.26 44.28
C ALA A 33 2.50 -16.92 42.93
N VAL A 34 2.49 -16.16 41.84
CA VAL A 34 2.21 -16.67 40.50
C VAL A 34 3.33 -17.61 40.04
N ALA A 35 4.60 -17.24 40.24
CA ALA A 35 5.75 -18.08 39.90
C ALA A 35 5.73 -19.41 40.66
N ALA A 36 5.48 -19.37 41.97
CA ALA A 36 5.35 -20.59 42.78
C ALA A 36 4.16 -21.47 42.37
N GLY A 37 3.05 -20.85 41.96
CA GLY A 37 1.82 -21.55 41.56
C GLY A 37 1.83 -22.14 40.15
N THR A 38 2.54 -21.50 39.23
CA THR A 38 2.62 -21.91 37.81
C THR A 38 3.89 -22.68 37.46
N GLY A 39 4.92 -22.62 38.32
CA GLY A 39 6.22 -23.26 38.08
C GLY A 39 7.13 -22.50 37.12
N HIS A 40 6.75 -21.29 36.70
CA HIS A 40 7.53 -20.42 35.82
C HIS A 40 8.47 -19.50 36.61
N GLU A 41 9.53 -19.02 35.96
CA GLU A 41 10.48 -18.10 36.59
C GLU A 41 9.85 -16.71 36.82
N ALA A 42 10.22 -16.03 37.90
CA ALA A 42 9.66 -14.72 38.26
C ALA A 42 9.80 -13.66 37.14
N ASP A 43 10.88 -13.73 36.36
CA ASP A 43 11.08 -12.85 35.21
C ASP A 43 10.13 -13.16 34.05
N GLU A 44 9.79 -14.43 33.82
CA GLU A 44 8.86 -14.84 32.77
C GLU A 44 7.44 -14.39 33.12
N VAL A 45 7.04 -14.59 34.38
CA VAL A 45 5.77 -14.10 34.93
C VAL A 45 5.67 -12.58 34.78
N ARG A 46 6.70 -11.80 35.16
CA ARG A 46 6.70 -10.33 35.00
C ARG A 46 6.46 -9.89 33.56
N ARG A 47 7.12 -10.54 32.60
CA ARG A 47 6.94 -10.24 31.17
C ARG A 47 5.54 -10.66 30.69
N SER A 48 5.04 -11.79 31.16
CA SER A 48 3.70 -12.30 30.84
C SER A 48 2.60 -11.35 31.32
N VAL A 49 2.61 -10.96 32.60
CA VAL A 49 1.65 -9.98 33.16
C VAL A 49 1.66 -8.68 32.35
N SER A 50 2.85 -8.21 31.95
CA SER A 50 2.98 -7.00 31.13
C SER A 50 2.33 -7.16 29.75
N ARG A 51 2.53 -8.30 29.08
CA ARG A 51 1.92 -8.60 27.77
C ARG A 51 0.40 -8.75 27.88
N LEU A 52 -0.08 -9.54 28.84
CA LEU A 52 -1.50 -9.77 29.05
C LEU A 52 -2.26 -8.48 29.39
N ARG A 53 -1.62 -7.55 30.11
CA ARG A 53 -2.17 -6.22 30.35
C ARG A 53 -2.20 -5.37 29.07
N ALA A 54 -1.14 -5.43 28.26
CA ALA A 54 -1.09 -4.72 26.98
C ALA A 54 -2.14 -5.25 25.98
N SER A 55 -2.40 -6.57 25.99
CA SER A 55 -3.44 -7.22 25.18
C SER A 55 -4.84 -7.15 25.79
N ARG A 56 -5.03 -6.42 26.89
CA ARG A 56 -6.32 -6.24 27.60
C ARG A 56 -6.91 -7.53 28.18
N LEU A 57 -6.13 -8.61 28.27
CA LEU A 57 -6.54 -9.87 28.89
C LEU A 57 -6.44 -9.84 30.42
N LEU A 58 -5.72 -8.87 30.99
CA LEU A 58 -5.69 -8.61 32.43
C LEU A 58 -6.01 -7.15 32.74
N HIS A 59 -6.78 -6.94 33.80
CA HIS A 59 -7.00 -5.62 34.40
C HIS A 59 -6.64 -5.62 35.88
N VAL A 60 -5.74 -4.72 36.28
CA VAL A 60 -5.32 -4.54 37.69
C VAL A 60 -6.29 -3.60 38.40
N SER A 61 -6.64 -3.92 39.63
CA SER A 61 -7.51 -3.07 40.45
C SER A 61 -6.86 -1.68 40.66
N PRO A 62 -7.62 -0.59 40.52
CA PRO A 62 -7.11 0.76 40.81
C PRO A 62 -6.93 0.99 42.33
N VAL A 63 -7.49 0.14 43.18
CA VAL A 63 -7.45 0.26 44.65
C VAL A 63 -6.28 -0.52 45.24
N ASP A 64 -5.99 -1.70 44.68
CA ASP A 64 -4.90 -2.57 45.13
C ASP A 64 -4.15 -3.14 43.91
N PRO A 65 -2.91 -2.68 43.65
CA PRO A 65 -2.11 -3.14 42.52
C PRO A 65 -1.76 -4.64 42.53
N THR A 66 -1.93 -5.32 43.67
CA THR A 66 -1.69 -6.77 43.78
C THR A 66 -2.88 -7.60 43.30
N VAL A 67 -4.08 -6.99 43.25
CA VAL A 67 -5.32 -7.64 42.80
C VAL A 67 -5.51 -7.39 41.31
N ALA A 68 -5.75 -8.45 40.55
CA ALA A 68 -6.05 -8.37 39.13
C ALA A 68 -7.18 -9.31 38.73
N PHE A 69 -7.80 -9.00 37.60
CA PHE A 69 -8.91 -9.74 37.04
C PHE A 69 -8.58 -10.15 35.61
N ALA A 70 -8.80 -11.42 35.31
CA ALA A 70 -8.81 -11.91 33.95
C ALA A 70 -10.00 -11.33 33.19
N VAL A 71 -9.74 -10.86 31.97
CA VAL A 71 -10.74 -10.32 31.05
C VAL A 71 -10.97 -11.37 29.97
N ALA A 72 -12.23 -11.66 29.67
CA ALA A 72 -12.59 -12.62 28.65
C ALA A 72 -11.97 -12.25 27.29
N PRO A 73 -11.40 -13.21 26.52
CA PRO A 73 -10.67 -12.89 25.30
C PRO A 73 -11.50 -12.18 24.22
N ASP A 74 -12.80 -12.47 24.14
CA ASP A 74 -13.75 -11.79 23.25
C ASP A 74 -13.89 -10.31 23.61
N THR A 75 -14.02 -9.99 24.90
CA THR A 75 -14.07 -8.63 25.42
C THR A 75 -12.76 -7.88 25.17
N ALA A 76 -11.62 -8.53 25.38
CA ALA A 76 -10.31 -7.95 25.12
C ALA A 76 -10.12 -7.65 23.62
N ALA A 77 -10.55 -8.57 22.75
CA ALA A 77 -10.53 -8.37 21.30
C ALA A 77 -11.40 -7.18 20.88
N GLU A 78 -12.63 -7.08 21.39
CA GLU A 78 -13.53 -5.95 21.11
C GLU A 78 -12.91 -4.60 21.52
N GLN A 79 -12.29 -4.53 22.71
CA GLN A 79 -11.64 -3.31 23.20
C GLN A 79 -10.45 -2.87 22.33
N LEU A 80 -9.72 -3.82 21.73
CA LEU A 80 -8.59 -3.54 20.85
C LEU A 80 -9.05 -3.17 19.43
N VAL A 81 -10.09 -3.82 18.93
CA VAL A 81 -10.58 -3.65 17.54
C VAL A 81 -11.43 -2.39 17.39
N ALA A 82 -12.30 -2.07 18.37
CA ALA A 82 -13.25 -0.96 18.23
C ALA A 82 -12.61 0.40 17.92
N PRO A 83 -11.47 0.80 18.52
CA PRO A 83 -10.76 2.03 18.16
C PRO A 83 -10.24 2.01 16.71
N LEU A 84 -9.75 0.87 16.22
CA LEU A 84 -9.24 0.73 14.85
C LEU A 84 -10.37 0.85 13.83
N GLU A 85 -11.51 0.20 14.10
CA GLU A 85 -12.71 0.36 13.27
C GLU A 85 -13.22 1.80 13.24
N ALA A 86 -13.18 2.49 14.39
CA ALA A 86 -13.55 3.90 14.45
C ALA A 86 -12.64 4.77 13.57
N GLN A 87 -11.32 4.55 13.63
CA GLN A 87 -10.35 5.23 12.77
C GLN A 87 -10.59 4.96 11.28
N ILE A 88 -10.88 3.70 10.90
CA ILE A 88 -11.22 3.35 9.51
C ILE A 88 -12.49 4.11 9.06
N ARG A 89 -13.52 4.15 9.91
CA ARG A 89 -14.76 4.90 9.62
C ARG A 89 -14.50 6.40 9.47
N ASP A 90 -13.64 6.99 10.31
CA ASP A 90 -13.25 8.40 10.19
C ASP A 90 -12.52 8.68 8.87
N GLN A 91 -11.57 7.82 8.49
CA GLN A 91 -10.84 7.94 7.23
C GLN A 91 -11.77 7.80 6.01
N GLN A 92 -12.69 6.84 6.03
CA GLN A 92 -13.68 6.67 4.96
C GLN A 92 -14.58 7.90 4.82
N ARG A 93 -15.02 8.50 5.95
CA ARG A 93 -15.77 9.76 5.94
C ARG A 93 -14.97 10.90 5.33
N ALA A 94 -13.69 11.03 5.69
CA ALA A 94 -12.81 12.06 5.12
C ALA A 94 -12.64 11.89 3.60
N ILE A 95 -12.42 10.66 3.13
CA ILE A 95 -12.33 10.35 1.68
C ILE A 95 -13.62 10.74 0.95
N SER A 96 -14.78 10.37 1.50
CA SER A 96 -16.07 10.73 0.92
C SER A 96 -16.29 12.24 0.86
N GLY A 97 -15.92 12.97 1.91
CA GLY A 97 -15.99 14.44 1.93
C GLY A 97 -15.13 15.08 0.83
N ILE A 98 -13.87 14.63 0.69
CA ILE A 98 -12.97 15.09 -0.38
C ILE A 98 -13.58 14.84 -1.77
N ARG A 99 -14.16 13.65 -1.99
CA ARG A 99 -14.78 13.30 -3.28
C ARG A 99 -16.01 14.15 -3.56
N GLU A 100 -16.84 14.43 -2.56
CA GLU A 100 -18.01 15.29 -2.72
C GLU A 100 -17.60 16.72 -3.07
N ASP A 101 -16.65 17.29 -2.31
CA ASP A 101 -16.18 18.66 -2.53
C ASP A 101 -15.54 18.82 -3.91
N LEU A 102 -14.67 17.89 -4.34
CA LEU A 102 -14.09 17.91 -5.68
C LEU A 102 -15.14 17.66 -6.77
N GLY A 103 -16.13 16.81 -6.50
CA GLY A 103 -17.23 16.51 -7.41
C GLY A 103 -18.04 17.74 -7.82
N ARG A 104 -18.11 18.77 -6.97
CA ARG A 104 -18.81 20.04 -7.26
C ARG A 104 -18.18 20.82 -8.42
N PHE A 105 -16.88 20.63 -8.67
CA PHE A 105 -16.20 21.28 -9.80
C PHE A 105 -16.34 20.50 -11.12
N LEU A 106 -16.71 19.22 -11.06
CA LEU A 106 -16.78 18.34 -12.22
C LEU A 106 -17.72 18.87 -13.33
N PRO A 107 -18.94 19.38 -13.05
CA PRO A 107 -19.80 19.94 -14.08
C PRO A 107 -19.17 21.14 -14.81
N HIS A 108 -18.41 21.98 -14.12
CA HIS A 108 -17.72 23.12 -14.74
C HIS A 108 -16.55 22.67 -15.60
N TYR A 109 -15.79 21.68 -15.12
CA TYR A 109 -14.70 21.08 -15.87
C TYR A 109 -15.20 20.35 -17.13
N LEU A 110 -16.28 19.56 -17.01
CA LEU A 110 -16.92 18.89 -18.15
C LEU A 110 -17.62 19.87 -19.09
N GLY A 111 -18.17 20.98 -18.59
CA GLY A 111 -18.77 22.03 -19.43
C GLY A 111 -17.76 22.72 -20.36
N ARG A 112 -16.46 22.68 -20.03
CA ARG A 112 -15.36 23.12 -20.92
C ARG A 112 -14.96 22.04 -21.94
N ARG A 113 -15.32 20.77 -21.72
CA ARG A 113 -15.23 19.73 -22.74
C ARG A 113 -16.38 19.93 -23.71
N SER A 114 -16.09 20.44 -24.90
CA SER A 114 -17.05 20.53 -26.00
C SER A 114 -17.79 19.19 -26.14
N THR A 115 -19.12 19.25 -26.07
CA THR A 115 -20.01 18.11 -26.24
C THR A 115 -19.76 17.43 -27.59
N GLY A 116 -19.01 16.33 -27.58
CA GLY A 116 -18.86 15.46 -28.76
C GLY A 116 -17.48 14.85 -29.01
N GLU A 117 -16.41 15.31 -28.37
CA GLU A 117 -15.06 14.80 -28.66
C GLU A 117 -14.58 13.87 -27.54
N SER A 118 -14.22 12.63 -27.90
CA SER A 118 -13.52 11.64 -27.06
C SER A 118 -12.07 12.05 -26.76
N LEU A 119 -11.79 13.35 -26.70
CA LEU A 119 -10.47 13.96 -26.64
C LEU A 119 -10.40 14.87 -25.41
N GLU A 120 -9.37 14.66 -24.60
CA GLU A 120 -9.05 15.49 -23.44
C GLU A 120 -7.66 16.07 -23.64
N VAL A 121 -7.55 17.40 -23.63
CA VAL A 121 -6.25 18.09 -23.64
C VAL A 121 -5.79 18.27 -22.20
N LEU A 122 -4.62 17.71 -21.87
CA LEU A 122 -3.98 17.87 -20.58
C LEU A 122 -2.97 19.02 -20.68
N GLU A 123 -3.26 20.12 -19.99
CA GLU A 123 -2.51 21.39 -20.13
C GLU A 123 -1.20 21.40 -19.31
N SER A 124 -1.05 20.51 -18.32
CA SER A 124 0.14 20.46 -17.46
C SER A 124 0.82 19.09 -17.43
N LEU A 125 2.12 19.08 -17.13
CA LEU A 125 2.88 17.83 -16.95
C LEU A 125 2.37 17.01 -15.76
N GLU A 126 1.84 17.66 -14.73
CA GLU A 126 1.26 16.99 -13.56
C GLU A 126 -0.02 16.24 -13.93
N ASP A 127 -0.90 16.87 -14.72
CA ASP A 127 -2.12 16.23 -15.23
C ASP A 127 -1.78 15.02 -16.11
N VAL A 128 -0.78 15.16 -16.99
CA VAL A 128 -0.28 14.05 -17.82
C VAL A 128 0.23 12.90 -16.95
N ARG A 129 1.05 13.18 -15.93
CA ARG A 129 1.56 12.14 -15.01
C ARG A 129 0.42 11.47 -14.25
N GLY A 130 -0.50 12.24 -13.68
CA GLY A 130 -1.66 11.73 -12.95
C GLY A 130 -2.56 10.86 -13.82
N ALA A 131 -2.84 11.28 -15.05
CA ALA A 131 -3.64 10.52 -16.00
C ALA A 131 -2.96 9.22 -16.43
N LEU A 132 -1.66 9.25 -16.74
CA LEU A 132 -0.88 8.04 -17.05
C LEU A 132 -0.82 7.07 -15.86
N ASN A 133 -0.69 7.57 -14.64
CA ASN A 133 -0.69 6.75 -13.42
C ASN A 133 -2.04 6.05 -13.23
N ARG A 134 -3.16 6.76 -13.37
CA ARG A 134 -4.51 6.16 -13.32
C ARG A 134 -4.73 5.12 -14.43
N ALA A 135 -4.34 5.45 -15.66
CA ALA A 135 -4.44 4.53 -16.80
C ALA A 135 -3.63 3.24 -16.56
N SER A 136 -2.42 3.37 -16.01
CA SER A 136 -1.58 2.22 -15.67
C SER A 136 -2.22 1.35 -14.58
N VAL A 137 -2.79 1.94 -13.52
CA VAL A 137 -3.48 1.20 -12.46
C VAL A 137 -4.72 0.46 -13.00
N ASN A 138 -5.47 1.08 -13.91
CA ASN A 138 -6.70 0.50 -14.46
C ASN A 138 -6.46 -0.44 -15.64
N CYS A 139 -5.26 -0.48 -16.22
CA CYS A 139 -4.93 -1.34 -17.34
C CYS A 139 -5.06 -2.82 -16.96
N THR A 140 -5.62 -3.62 -17.87
CA THR A 140 -5.96 -5.03 -17.64
C THR A 140 -5.32 -5.99 -18.63
N THR A 141 -4.97 -5.55 -19.85
CA THR A 141 -4.54 -6.43 -20.94
C THR A 141 -3.20 -6.02 -21.55
N GLU A 142 -3.06 -4.78 -22.00
CA GLU A 142 -1.85 -4.32 -22.68
C GLU A 142 -1.58 -2.82 -22.60
N MET A 143 -0.29 -2.48 -22.57
CA MET A 143 0.21 -1.15 -22.88
C MET A 143 1.07 -1.20 -24.14
N ILE A 144 0.71 -0.41 -25.15
CA ILE A 144 1.52 -0.21 -26.36
C ILE A 144 2.05 1.22 -26.42
N SER A 145 3.32 1.40 -26.80
CA SER A 145 3.86 2.76 -26.94
C SER A 145 4.80 2.94 -28.12
N SER A 146 4.86 4.18 -28.63
CA SER A 146 5.83 4.66 -29.59
C SER A 146 6.60 5.82 -28.96
N GLN A 147 7.93 5.70 -28.87
CA GLN A 147 8.79 6.76 -28.33
C GLN A 147 9.80 7.20 -29.40
N PRO A 148 9.47 8.27 -30.16
CA PRO A 148 10.44 8.91 -31.02
C PRO A 148 11.62 9.44 -30.21
N GLY A 149 12.82 9.39 -30.79
CA GLY A 149 14.01 9.98 -30.20
C GLY A 149 13.88 11.50 -30.08
N GLY A 150 14.79 12.15 -29.35
CA GLY A 150 14.88 13.62 -29.31
C GLY A 150 14.14 14.33 -28.17
N GLY A 151 13.36 13.63 -27.34
CA GLY A 151 12.90 14.18 -26.06
C GLY A 151 13.93 13.95 -24.96
N SER A 152 14.18 14.94 -24.10
CA SER A 152 15.00 14.78 -22.89
C SER A 152 14.48 13.60 -22.08
N ARG A 153 15.24 12.51 -22.08
CA ARG A 153 14.99 11.33 -21.25
C ARG A 153 15.47 11.65 -19.84
N VAL A 154 14.69 12.49 -19.17
CA VAL A 154 14.93 12.95 -17.80
C VAL A 154 14.93 11.73 -16.89
N PRO A 155 16.02 11.42 -16.18
CA PRO A 155 16.17 10.19 -15.39
C PRO A 155 15.00 9.94 -14.43
N GLU A 156 14.50 11.00 -13.78
CA GLU A 156 13.39 10.94 -12.83
C GLU A 156 12.10 10.45 -13.49
N ALA A 157 11.80 10.95 -14.69
CA ALA A 157 10.63 10.52 -15.46
C ALA A 157 10.76 9.06 -15.93
N MET A 158 11.98 8.59 -16.19
CA MET A 158 12.24 7.20 -16.55
C MET A 158 12.10 6.27 -15.35
N GLN A 159 12.54 6.68 -14.16
CA GLN A 159 12.33 5.91 -12.93
C GLN A 159 10.83 5.80 -12.59
N GLU A 160 10.08 6.89 -12.72
CA GLU A 160 8.62 6.86 -12.53
C GLU A 160 7.92 5.95 -13.55
N ALA A 161 8.35 5.99 -14.82
CA ALA A 161 7.85 5.07 -15.84
C ALA A 161 8.18 3.60 -15.50
N LEU A 162 9.40 3.32 -15.04
CA LEU A 162 9.82 1.95 -14.74
C LEU A 162 8.99 1.35 -13.59
N ARG A 163 8.74 2.09 -12.50
CA ARG A 163 7.90 1.61 -11.40
C ARG A 163 6.46 1.27 -11.83
N ARG A 164 5.90 2.05 -12.75
CA ARG A 164 4.58 1.76 -13.33
C ARG A 164 4.61 0.50 -14.18
N ASP A 165 5.59 0.40 -15.07
CA ASP A 165 5.77 -0.76 -15.95
C ASP A 165 5.97 -2.03 -15.11
N GLU A 166 6.79 -1.98 -14.06
CA GLU A 166 6.98 -3.06 -13.09
C GLU A 166 5.65 -3.55 -12.50
N THR A 167 4.83 -2.62 -12.00
CA THR A 167 3.52 -2.94 -11.40
C THR A 167 2.57 -3.56 -12.42
N MET A 168 2.61 -3.12 -13.68
CA MET A 168 1.80 -3.69 -14.75
C MET A 168 2.27 -5.09 -15.14
N LEU A 169 3.58 -5.27 -15.34
CA LEU A 169 4.17 -6.56 -15.72
C LEU A 169 3.97 -7.62 -14.64
N GLN A 170 4.06 -7.26 -13.36
CA GLN A 170 3.77 -8.15 -12.24
C GLN A 170 2.31 -8.64 -12.23
N ARG A 171 1.38 -7.85 -12.80
CA ARG A 171 -0.03 -8.25 -13.00
C ARG A 171 -0.26 -9.07 -14.28
N GLY A 172 0.79 -9.38 -15.04
CA GLY A 172 0.72 -10.13 -16.29
C GLY A 172 0.29 -9.30 -17.51
N ILE A 173 0.28 -7.97 -17.41
CA ILE A 173 -0.09 -7.07 -18.51
C ILE A 173 1.03 -7.04 -19.55
N SER A 174 0.67 -7.15 -20.83
CA SER A 174 1.64 -7.11 -21.93
C SER A 174 2.11 -5.67 -22.20
N ILE A 175 3.42 -5.42 -22.07
CA ILE A 175 4.02 -4.12 -22.45
C ILE A 175 4.81 -4.28 -23.75
N ARG A 176 4.46 -3.49 -24.77
CA ARG A 176 5.14 -3.49 -26.07
C ARG A 176 5.48 -2.07 -26.51
N THR A 177 6.75 -1.81 -26.76
CA THR A 177 7.23 -0.45 -27.03
C THR A 177 8.11 -0.41 -28.27
N LEU A 178 7.81 0.54 -29.15
CA LEU A 178 8.59 0.84 -30.34
C LEU A 178 9.41 2.11 -30.10
N TYR A 179 10.74 1.98 -30.17
CA TYR A 179 11.69 3.09 -30.03
C TYR A 179 12.27 3.49 -31.38
N HIS A 180 12.71 4.74 -31.46
CA HIS A 180 13.60 5.13 -32.54
C HIS A 180 14.94 4.38 -32.43
N HIS A 181 15.53 3.98 -33.56
CA HIS A 181 16.78 3.19 -33.59
C HIS A 181 17.95 3.85 -32.84
N THR A 182 17.99 5.18 -32.73
CA THR A 182 19.04 5.90 -31.97
C THR A 182 19.01 5.61 -30.47
N ALA A 183 17.89 5.10 -29.91
CA ALA A 183 17.82 4.69 -28.51
C ALA A 183 18.81 3.57 -28.16
N ARG A 184 19.25 2.78 -29.16
CA ARG A 184 20.29 1.75 -29.00
C ARG A 184 21.64 2.31 -28.57
N PHE A 185 21.86 3.61 -28.70
CA PHE A 185 23.11 4.30 -28.35
C PHE A 185 22.96 5.25 -27.15
N ASN A 186 21.81 5.21 -26.46
CA ASN A 186 21.55 6.05 -25.29
C ASN A 186 21.60 5.20 -24.01
N GLY A 187 22.62 5.42 -23.17
CA GLY A 187 22.83 4.65 -21.93
C GLY A 187 21.61 4.56 -21.01
N PRO A 188 20.94 5.67 -20.65
CA PRO A 188 19.71 5.62 -19.85
C PRO A 188 18.61 4.76 -20.48
N SER A 189 18.43 4.84 -21.80
CA SER A 189 17.46 4.03 -22.53
C SER A 189 17.81 2.54 -22.49
N GLN A 190 19.09 2.20 -22.64
CA GLN A 190 19.56 0.82 -22.54
C GLN A 190 19.31 0.24 -21.14
N ALA A 191 19.63 0.99 -20.08
CA ALA A 191 19.43 0.57 -18.69
C ALA A 191 17.94 0.31 -18.39
N TYR A 192 17.06 1.22 -18.82
CA TYR A 192 15.62 1.06 -18.69
C TYR A 192 15.09 -0.17 -19.42
N VAL A 193 15.48 -0.34 -20.69
CA VAL A 193 15.06 -1.49 -21.51
C VAL A 193 15.55 -2.79 -20.89
N ALA A 194 16.79 -2.83 -20.40
CA ALA A 194 17.32 -4.02 -19.72
C ALA A 194 16.48 -4.39 -18.49
N ALA A 195 16.18 -3.42 -17.62
CA ALA A 195 15.37 -3.64 -16.43
C ALA A 195 13.95 -4.12 -16.76
N ALA A 196 13.26 -3.43 -17.67
CA ALA A 196 11.88 -3.79 -18.03
C ALA A 196 11.79 -5.12 -18.81
N SER A 197 12.80 -5.44 -19.64
CA SER A 197 12.81 -6.69 -20.42
C SER A 197 12.97 -7.93 -19.55
N VAL A 198 13.70 -7.84 -18.42
CA VAL A 198 13.79 -8.93 -17.43
C VAL A 198 12.41 -9.32 -16.88
N LEU A 199 11.50 -8.34 -16.81
CA LEU A 199 10.13 -8.51 -16.33
C LEU A 199 9.14 -8.88 -17.45
N GLY A 200 9.61 -9.07 -18.68
CA GLY A 200 8.80 -9.52 -19.82
C GLY A 200 8.31 -8.43 -20.76
N ALA A 201 8.70 -7.16 -20.56
CA ALA A 201 8.37 -6.10 -21.51
C ALA A 201 9.13 -6.29 -22.84
N GLN A 202 8.49 -5.93 -23.95
CA GLN A 202 9.03 -6.13 -25.29
C GLN A 202 9.37 -4.79 -25.93
N TYR A 203 10.63 -4.65 -26.37
CA TYR A 203 11.10 -3.45 -27.06
C TYR A 203 11.56 -3.79 -28.47
N ARG A 204 11.10 -3.00 -29.44
CA ARG A 204 11.60 -3.03 -30.82
C ARG A 204 12.06 -1.64 -31.21
N THR A 205 12.84 -1.54 -32.28
CA THR A 205 13.29 -0.25 -32.79
C THR A 205 12.99 -0.09 -34.28
N ALA A 206 12.63 1.11 -34.71
CA ALA A 206 12.45 1.47 -36.12
C ALA A 206 13.20 2.76 -36.48
N HIS A 207 13.43 2.97 -37.78
CA HIS A 207 14.01 4.21 -38.31
C HIS A 207 13.00 5.35 -38.33
N GLU A 208 11.79 5.10 -38.85
CA GLU A 208 10.69 6.07 -38.86
C GLU A 208 9.58 5.63 -37.91
N LEU A 209 9.01 6.60 -37.18
CA LEU A 209 7.91 6.39 -36.23
C LEU A 209 6.78 7.37 -36.52
N PHE A 210 5.55 6.94 -36.26
CA PHE A 210 4.32 7.72 -36.44
C PHE A 210 4.08 8.77 -35.33
N GLY A 211 5.14 9.20 -34.63
CA GLY A 211 5.06 10.11 -33.50
C GLY A 211 5.03 9.40 -32.14
N ARG A 212 4.87 10.20 -31.08
CA ARG A 212 4.81 9.72 -29.69
C ARG A 212 3.39 9.29 -29.37
N LEU A 213 3.25 8.10 -28.79
CA LEU A 213 1.97 7.55 -28.38
C LEU A 213 2.16 6.60 -27.19
N ILE A 214 1.23 6.61 -26.25
CA ILE A 214 1.07 5.57 -25.23
C ILE A 214 -0.41 5.18 -25.22
N ALA A 215 -0.74 3.91 -25.39
CA ALA A 215 -2.11 3.43 -25.36
C ALA A 215 -2.26 2.23 -24.43
N PHE A 216 -3.41 2.18 -23.76
CA PHE A 216 -3.79 1.16 -22.79
C PHE A 216 -5.06 0.45 -23.27
N ASP A 217 -5.05 -0.88 -23.27
CA ASP A 217 -6.18 -1.77 -23.56
C ASP A 217 -6.91 -1.51 -24.89
N ARG A 218 -6.30 -0.71 -25.79
CA ARG A 218 -6.90 -0.17 -27.03
C ARG A 218 -8.13 0.72 -26.81
N GLU A 219 -8.33 1.21 -25.59
CA GLU A 219 -9.46 2.06 -25.23
C GLU A 219 -9.03 3.50 -24.93
N LEU A 220 -7.80 3.69 -24.45
CA LEU A 220 -7.27 5.00 -24.08
C LEU A 220 -5.90 5.22 -24.72
N ALA A 221 -5.72 6.36 -25.38
CA ALA A 221 -4.45 6.76 -25.97
C ALA A 221 -4.05 8.18 -25.55
N PHE A 222 -2.76 8.36 -25.25
CA PHE A 222 -2.11 9.62 -24.99
C PHE A 222 -1.24 9.98 -26.18
N ILE A 223 -1.50 11.17 -26.74
CA ILE A 223 -0.74 11.75 -27.85
C ILE A 223 -0.35 13.18 -27.48
N PRO A 224 0.83 13.67 -27.88
CA PRO A 224 1.16 15.08 -27.74
C PRO A 224 0.21 15.93 -28.60
N VAL A 225 -0.25 17.04 -28.05
CA VAL A 225 -0.76 18.17 -28.83
C VAL A 225 0.45 18.85 -29.46
N SER A 226 0.55 18.78 -30.78
CA SER A 226 1.60 19.41 -31.60
C SER A 226 1.40 20.91 -31.73
#